data_AF-A0A0K0DTF2-F1
#
_entry.id   AF-A0A0K0DTF2-F1
#
_cell.length_a   1.000
_cell.length_b   1.000
_cell.length_c   1.000
_cell.angle_alpha   90.00
_cell.angle_beta   90.00
_cell.angle_gamma   90.00
#
_symmetry.space_group_name_H-M   'P 1'
#
loop_
_entity.id
_entity.type
_entity.pdbx_description
1 polymer ?
#
loop_
_entity_poly.entity_id
_entity_poly.type
_entity_poly.pdbx_seq_one_letter_code
_entity_poly.pdbx_strand_id
1 'polypeptide(L)'
;MVRAKKKYTSGNAANFIDRAEAISKLQLTFDEFTKLCVLKGVYPREPRNRKKAAKGVSTNKIFYNIRDIKFLANEPLINTLRQYNAFIKKIAKVKGRNEKEKLERLVECEPEFNVEHLVKERYPTFDMAIRDLDDCLSVVFAFATLPKDVKIGDKIIEDCRRLSSEFMHYVVESKSLRKTFISIKGIYYQAEILGEKVTWIVGHERPIGGLPDVDFTIMKNFAHFYTTALRFINFKLYKNIGLFYPPEFETGKIAKGNLDDEEKLFSLAKPLARTNQEEEVVLDDFNDEMTNAVIEQVNARKKLKTLFDGCVFFLNREVPKEALAFVIRSGGGSVTWEGCIANPLSSSSMQITHHVIDRPLKEANISRSYIQPQWVFDSFNAGEQLPLDKYLPGVKLPSHLSPFVEEKIGDYIPTERLEQLKKDGKDVSKFITAEAIEPSQCSTSKTKEGKEKKEGMHVETGKVYKESTESKIAEVQSVKKMQEIMMPKKHKRVYKKMTFGIKRKEKEVKKLVVKKKKLEETNTN
;
A
#
# COMPACT_ATOMS: atom_id res chain seq x y z
N MET A 1 0.79 -61.69 -8.35
CA MET A 1 -0.39 -60.90 -7.92
C MET A 1 0.05 -59.78 -6.98
N VAL A 2 -0.19 -58.51 -7.33
CA VAL A 2 0.05 -57.39 -6.41
C VAL A 2 -1.10 -57.36 -5.40
N ARG A 3 -0.81 -57.44 -4.09
CA ARG A 3 -1.83 -57.34 -3.02
C ARG A 3 -2.64 -56.04 -3.18
N ALA A 4 -3.96 -56.12 -3.04
CA ALA A 4 -4.84 -54.95 -3.12
C ALA A 4 -4.42 -53.88 -2.10
N LYS A 5 -4.20 -52.64 -2.56
CA LYS A 5 -3.81 -51.53 -1.69
C LYS A 5 -4.96 -51.16 -0.75
N LYS A 6 -4.67 -50.99 0.54
CA LYS A 6 -5.65 -50.53 1.52
C LYS A 6 -6.20 -49.15 1.11
N LYS A 7 -7.50 -48.92 1.29
CA LYS A 7 -8.12 -47.61 1.04
C LYS A 7 -7.40 -46.53 1.86
N TYR A 8 -7.30 -45.31 1.30
CA TYR A 8 -6.66 -44.15 1.92
C TYR A 8 -5.14 -44.22 2.13
N THR A 9 -4.45 -45.24 1.61
CA THR A 9 -2.97 -45.32 1.67
C THR A 9 -2.26 -44.56 0.55
N SER A 10 -3.01 -44.11 -0.47
CA SER A 10 -2.46 -43.40 -1.63
C SER A 10 -3.33 -42.24 -2.08
N GLY A 11 -2.72 -41.28 -2.77
CA GLY A 11 -3.40 -40.09 -3.29
C GLY A 11 -3.62 -39.03 -2.22
N ASN A 12 -4.72 -38.28 -2.29
CA ASN A 12 -4.97 -37.16 -1.38
C ASN A 12 -4.92 -37.54 0.11
N ALA A 13 -5.38 -38.74 0.48
CA ALA A 13 -5.31 -39.20 1.87
C ALA A 13 -3.88 -39.36 2.40
N ALA A 14 -2.91 -39.64 1.53
CA ALA A 14 -1.49 -39.80 1.88
C ALA A 14 -0.70 -38.49 1.74
N ASN A 15 -1.25 -37.49 1.06
CA ASN A 15 -0.59 -36.19 0.84
C ASN A 15 -0.95 -35.16 1.91
N PHE A 16 -2.15 -35.27 2.48
CA PHE A 16 -2.69 -34.30 3.45
C PHE A 16 -2.85 -34.92 4.84
N ILE A 17 -2.62 -34.12 5.86
CA ILE A 17 -2.82 -34.46 7.27
C ILE A 17 -3.74 -33.42 7.92
N ASP A 18 -4.63 -33.89 8.79
CA ASP A 18 -5.50 -33.01 9.58
C ASP A 18 -4.68 -32.20 10.60
N ARG A 19 -5.11 -30.97 10.91
CA ARG A 19 -4.45 -30.14 11.94
C ARG A 19 -4.23 -30.87 13.27
N ALA A 20 -5.24 -31.58 13.78
CA ALA A 20 -5.15 -32.32 15.05
C ALA A 20 -4.15 -33.49 14.98
N GLU A 21 -4.11 -34.20 13.84
CA GLU A 21 -3.14 -35.26 13.59
C GLU A 21 -1.71 -34.68 13.49
N ALA A 22 -1.54 -33.49 12.88
CA ALA A 22 -0.25 -32.81 12.77
C ALA A 22 0.29 -32.37 14.14
N ILE A 23 -0.55 -31.76 14.99
CA ILE A 23 -0.18 -31.34 16.36
C ILE A 23 0.24 -32.56 17.18
N SER A 24 -0.55 -33.63 17.14
CA SER A 24 -0.25 -34.88 17.87
C SER A 24 1.07 -35.51 17.42
N LYS A 25 1.38 -35.42 16.12
CA LYS A 25 2.61 -35.97 15.54
C LYS A 25 3.86 -35.18 15.95
N LEU A 26 3.77 -33.86 16.08
CA LEU A 26 4.88 -33.00 16.50
C LEU A 26 5.05 -32.93 18.03
N GLN A 27 4.04 -33.37 18.79
CA GLN A 27 4.00 -33.32 20.26
C GLN A 27 4.15 -31.88 20.79
N LEU A 28 3.39 -30.96 20.18
CA LEU A 28 3.37 -29.54 20.54
C LEU A 28 1.98 -29.13 21.02
N THR A 29 1.90 -27.99 21.72
CA THR A 29 0.63 -27.32 21.98
C THR A 29 0.11 -26.61 20.72
N PHE A 30 -1.16 -26.21 20.72
CA PHE A 30 -1.77 -25.51 19.59
C PHE A 30 -1.07 -24.18 19.27
N ASP A 31 -0.70 -23.42 20.30
CA ASP A 31 -0.06 -22.10 20.14
C ASP A 31 1.36 -22.23 19.60
N GLU A 32 2.12 -23.21 20.10
CA GLU A 32 3.46 -23.54 19.60
C GLU A 32 3.43 -24.02 18.16
N PHE A 33 2.48 -24.90 17.83
CA PHE A 33 2.29 -25.37 16.47
C PHE A 33 1.99 -24.19 15.53
N THR A 34 1.08 -23.31 15.94
CA THR A 34 0.72 -22.12 15.16
C THR A 34 1.90 -21.17 15.01
N LYS A 35 2.67 -20.93 16.08
CA LYS A 35 3.91 -20.15 16.05
C LYS A 35 4.91 -20.72 15.05
N LEU A 36 5.21 -22.02 15.09
CA LEU A 36 6.14 -22.64 14.14
C LEU A 36 5.63 -22.59 12.70
N CYS A 37 4.33 -22.80 12.48
CA CYS A 37 3.75 -22.68 11.15
C CYS A 37 3.90 -21.26 10.57
N VAL A 38 3.68 -20.23 11.38
CA VAL A 38 3.87 -18.83 10.97
C VAL A 38 5.35 -18.54 10.65
N LEU A 39 6.25 -18.92 11.56
CA LEU A 39 7.68 -18.67 11.44
C LEU A 39 8.31 -19.34 10.20
N LYS A 40 7.91 -20.57 9.87
CA LYS A 40 8.39 -21.29 8.68
C LYS A 40 7.61 -20.99 7.40
N GLY A 41 6.46 -20.33 7.48
CA GLY A 41 5.59 -20.08 6.32
C GLY A 41 4.84 -21.33 5.83
N VAL A 42 4.38 -22.19 6.76
CA VAL A 42 3.56 -23.38 6.44
C VAL A 42 2.08 -23.02 6.53
N TYR A 43 1.38 -23.06 5.40
CA TYR A 43 -0.01 -22.66 5.28
C TYR A 43 -0.96 -23.86 5.10
N PRO A 44 -2.21 -23.77 5.57
CA PRO A 44 -3.23 -24.77 5.28
C PRO A 44 -3.54 -24.82 3.77
N ARG A 45 -3.88 -26.01 3.26
CA ARG A 45 -4.13 -26.27 1.83
C ARG A 45 -5.45 -27.02 1.63
N GLU A 46 -6.20 -26.63 0.61
CA GLU A 46 -7.45 -27.33 0.26
C GLU A 46 -7.19 -28.51 -0.70
N PRO A 47 -7.55 -29.75 -0.32
CA PRO A 47 -7.41 -30.91 -1.19
C PRO A 47 -8.47 -30.90 -2.29
N ARG A 48 -8.07 -31.20 -3.55
CA ARG A 48 -9.00 -31.33 -4.71
C ARG A 48 -10.20 -32.23 -4.45
N ASN A 49 -10.02 -33.30 -3.67
CA ASN A 49 -11.11 -34.18 -3.24
C ASN A 49 -11.06 -34.35 -1.73
N ARG A 50 -11.84 -33.49 -1.04
CA ARG A 50 -11.86 -33.38 0.41
C ARG A 50 -12.37 -34.63 1.12
N LYS A 51 -13.37 -35.32 0.55
CA LYS A 51 -13.88 -36.59 1.11
C LYS A 51 -12.79 -37.67 1.18
N LYS A 52 -11.92 -37.76 0.16
CA LYS A 52 -10.78 -38.69 0.16
C LYS A 52 -9.73 -38.32 1.19
N ALA A 53 -9.40 -37.02 1.32
CA ALA A 53 -8.43 -36.54 2.30
C ALA A 53 -8.92 -36.77 3.75
N ALA A 54 -10.19 -36.49 4.01
CA ALA A 54 -10.84 -36.67 5.31
C ALA A 54 -11.19 -38.14 5.65
N LYS A 55 -10.64 -39.12 4.92
CA LYS A 55 -10.90 -40.57 5.10
C LYS A 55 -12.40 -40.93 5.10
N GLY A 56 -13.20 -40.21 4.30
CA GLY A 56 -14.66 -40.41 4.17
C GLY A 56 -15.53 -39.46 5.01
N VAL A 57 -14.94 -38.71 5.95
CA VAL A 57 -15.70 -37.80 6.83
C VAL A 57 -15.98 -36.47 6.13
N SER A 58 -17.22 -36.00 6.16
CA SER A 58 -17.62 -34.74 5.49
C SER A 58 -17.35 -33.46 6.28
N THR A 59 -16.66 -33.54 7.42
CA THR A 59 -16.41 -32.41 8.33
C THR A 59 -15.49 -31.33 7.74
N ASN A 60 -15.71 -30.07 8.11
CA ASN A 60 -14.86 -28.90 7.80
C ASN A 60 -13.54 -28.97 8.57
N LYS A 61 -12.63 -29.84 8.12
CA LYS A 61 -11.28 -29.94 8.67
C LYS A 61 -10.29 -29.09 7.88
N ILE A 62 -9.28 -28.59 8.59
CA ILE A 62 -8.13 -27.87 8.04
C ILE A 62 -7.02 -28.90 7.77
N PHE A 63 -6.52 -28.89 6.53
CA PHE A 63 -5.49 -29.81 6.06
C PHE A 63 -4.17 -29.09 5.84
N TYR A 64 -3.08 -29.76 6.18
CA TYR A 64 -1.71 -29.37 5.81
C TYR A 64 -1.10 -30.45 4.92
N ASN A 65 -0.06 -30.12 4.16
CA ASN A 65 0.68 -31.15 3.44
C ASN A 65 1.55 -31.95 4.42
N ILE A 66 1.57 -33.28 4.26
CA ILE A 66 2.40 -34.16 5.06
C ILE A 66 3.90 -33.88 4.87
N ARG A 67 4.31 -33.43 3.68
CA ARG A 67 5.70 -33.04 3.40
C ARG A 67 6.14 -31.84 4.26
N ASP A 68 5.28 -30.84 4.39
CA ASP A 68 5.56 -29.63 5.16
C ASP A 68 5.64 -29.96 6.66
N ILE A 69 4.74 -30.80 7.17
CA ILE A 69 4.80 -31.26 8.57
C ILE A 69 6.04 -32.12 8.85
N LYS A 70 6.49 -32.95 7.90
CA LYS A 70 7.75 -33.69 8.02
C LYS A 70 8.95 -32.74 8.06
N PHE A 71 8.93 -31.68 7.28
CA PHE A 71 9.96 -30.65 7.30
C PHE A 71 10.00 -29.93 8.65
N LEU A 72 8.84 -29.56 9.20
CA LEU A 72 8.72 -28.98 10.55
C LEU A 72 9.30 -29.90 11.64
N ALA A 73 9.18 -31.22 11.52
CA ALA A 73 9.69 -32.14 12.55
C ALA A 73 11.22 -32.08 12.75
N ASN A 74 11.97 -31.62 11.75
CA ASN A 74 13.44 -31.52 11.80
C ASN A 74 13.92 -30.13 12.25
N GLU A 75 12.99 -29.26 12.62
CA GLU A 75 13.25 -27.85 12.88
C GLU A 75 13.86 -27.67 14.29
N PRO A 76 14.95 -26.88 14.46
CA PRO A 76 15.65 -26.76 15.72
C PRO A 76 14.89 -25.98 16.81
N LEU A 77 14.00 -25.05 16.45
CA LEU A 77 13.17 -24.31 17.42
C LEU A 77 12.19 -25.22 18.16
N ILE A 78 11.82 -26.39 17.63
CA ILE A 78 11.07 -27.39 18.42
C ILE A 78 11.83 -27.74 19.71
N ASN A 79 13.15 -27.87 19.65
CA ASN A 79 13.95 -28.18 20.83
C ASN A 79 14.03 -26.99 21.79
N THR A 80 14.11 -25.76 21.28
CA THR A 80 14.11 -24.56 22.13
C THR A 80 12.77 -24.36 22.83
N LEU A 81 11.64 -24.63 22.16
CA LEU A 81 10.31 -24.63 22.78
C LEU A 81 10.19 -25.67 23.90
N ARG A 82 10.73 -26.88 23.69
CA ARG A 82 10.78 -27.92 24.72
C ARG A 82 11.63 -27.50 25.92
N GLN A 83 12.79 -26.88 25.67
CA GLN A 83 13.65 -26.33 26.72
C GLN A 83 12.94 -25.21 27.49
N TYR A 84 12.22 -24.33 26.80
CA TYR A 84 11.42 -23.26 27.41
C TYR A 84 10.28 -23.80 28.29
N ASN A 85 9.57 -24.84 27.84
CA ASN A 85 8.56 -25.51 28.67
C ASN A 85 9.16 -26.18 29.91
N ALA A 86 10.33 -26.80 29.77
CA ALA A 86 11.06 -27.35 30.91
C ALA A 86 11.52 -26.23 31.87
N PHE A 87 11.91 -25.08 31.33
CA PHE A 87 12.30 -23.90 32.07
C PHE A 87 11.13 -23.32 32.89
N ILE A 88 9.94 -23.14 32.29
CA ILE A 88 8.73 -22.70 33.00
C ILE A 88 8.41 -23.64 34.17
N LYS A 89 8.50 -24.96 33.97
CA LYS A 89 8.28 -25.94 35.05
C LYS A 89 9.31 -25.81 36.17
N LYS A 90 10.58 -25.53 35.85
CA LYS A 90 11.63 -25.28 36.85
C LYS A 90 11.35 -24.00 37.64
N ILE A 91 10.97 -22.91 36.97
CA ILE A 91 10.57 -21.65 37.62
C ILE A 91 9.40 -21.90 38.57
N ALA A 92 8.34 -22.57 38.12
CA ALA A 92 7.18 -22.85 38.97
C ALA A 92 7.56 -23.65 40.23
N LYS A 93 8.45 -24.64 40.09
CA LYS A 93 8.96 -25.45 41.21
C LYS A 93 9.77 -24.63 42.20
N VAL A 94 10.66 -23.76 41.73
CA VAL A 94 11.50 -22.91 42.59
C VAL A 94 10.68 -21.81 43.26
N LYS A 95 9.75 -21.20 42.52
CA LYS A 95 8.81 -20.20 43.04
C LYS A 95 7.93 -20.79 44.15
N GLY A 96 7.46 -22.02 44.01
CA GLY A 96 6.71 -22.72 45.06
C GLY A 96 7.53 -23.07 46.32
N ARG A 97 8.87 -23.08 46.23
CA ARG A 97 9.79 -23.30 47.35
C ARG A 97 10.28 -22.00 47.99
N ASN A 98 9.93 -20.83 47.44
CA ASN A 98 10.38 -19.50 47.88
C ASN A 98 11.92 -19.30 47.89
N GLU A 99 12.67 -20.05 47.07
CA GLU A 99 14.12 -19.89 46.94
C GLU A 99 14.47 -18.75 45.96
N LYS A 100 14.61 -17.51 46.46
CA LYS A 100 14.79 -16.30 45.63
C LYS A 100 16.08 -16.31 44.80
N GLU A 101 17.22 -16.62 45.41
CA GLU A 101 18.53 -16.61 44.71
C GLU A 101 18.58 -17.58 43.54
N LYS A 102 17.99 -18.78 43.69
CA LYS A 102 17.94 -19.75 42.60
C LYS A 102 16.99 -19.32 41.50
N LEU A 103 15.93 -18.59 41.85
CA LEU A 103 15.01 -18.04 40.88
C LEU A 103 15.71 -16.99 40.01
N GLU A 104 16.47 -16.08 40.62
CA GLU A 104 17.25 -15.06 39.90
C GLU A 104 18.24 -15.69 38.92
N ARG A 105 19.05 -16.67 39.38
CA ARG A 105 19.97 -17.42 38.52
C ARG A 105 19.28 -18.16 37.38
N LEU A 106 18.07 -18.66 37.62
CA LEU A 106 17.28 -19.31 36.57
C LEU A 106 16.79 -18.29 35.54
N VAL A 107 16.31 -17.12 35.97
CA VAL A 107 15.85 -16.07 35.06
C VAL A 107 16.98 -15.61 34.13
N GLU A 108 18.21 -15.51 34.64
CA GLU A 108 19.40 -15.21 33.82
C GLU A 108 19.70 -16.30 32.77
N CYS A 109 19.35 -17.56 33.07
CA CYS A 109 19.53 -18.70 32.18
C CYS A 109 18.32 -18.96 31.26
N GLU A 110 17.47 -17.96 31.02
CA GLU A 110 16.32 -18.09 30.12
C GLU A 110 16.79 -18.50 28.71
N PRO A 111 16.23 -19.58 28.12
CA PRO A 111 16.66 -20.04 26.80
C PRO A 111 16.23 -19.06 25.71
N GLU A 112 17.19 -18.57 24.93
CA GLU A 112 16.92 -17.64 23.83
C GLU A 112 16.20 -18.32 22.65
N PHE A 113 15.16 -17.66 22.14
CA PHE A 113 14.42 -18.11 20.98
C PHE A 113 14.94 -17.41 19.70
N ASN A 114 16.02 -17.92 19.12
CA ASN A 114 16.67 -17.29 17.96
C ASN A 114 16.00 -17.68 16.62
N VAL A 115 15.33 -16.71 15.99
CA VAL A 115 14.60 -16.84 14.71
C VAL A 115 15.46 -16.51 13.48
N GLU A 116 16.70 -16.04 13.65
CA GLU A 116 17.52 -15.45 12.59
C GLU A 116 17.81 -16.41 11.42
N HIS A 117 18.07 -17.68 11.72
CA HIS A 117 18.33 -18.70 10.70
C HIS A 117 17.12 -18.91 9.77
N LEU A 118 15.89 -18.71 10.29
CA LEU A 118 14.66 -18.85 9.51
C LEU A 118 14.54 -17.80 8.42
N VAL A 119 15.01 -16.58 8.68
CA VAL A 119 14.98 -15.49 7.70
C VAL A 119 15.84 -15.86 6.49
N LYS A 120 17.03 -16.43 6.72
CA LYS A 120 17.94 -16.88 5.65
C LYS A 120 17.38 -18.08 4.87
N GLU A 121 16.68 -19.00 5.55
CA GLU A 121 16.03 -20.14 4.88
C GLU A 121 14.85 -19.71 4.02
N ARG A 122 14.02 -18.78 4.50
CA ARG A 122 12.82 -18.30 3.80
C ARG A 122 13.17 -17.38 2.63
N TYR A 123 14.21 -16.55 2.79
CA TYR A 123 14.70 -15.64 1.76
C TYR A 123 16.17 -15.95 1.45
N PRO A 124 16.45 -16.94 0.56
CA PRO A 124 17.82 -17.28 0.19
C PRO A 124 18.56 -16.15 -0.52
N THR A 125 17.83 -15.33 -1.27
CA THR A 125 18.37 -14.14 -1.96
C THR A 125 17.75 -12.88 -1.38
N PHE A 126 18.48 -11.77 -1.48
CA PHE A 126 18.03 -10.49 -0.96
C PHE A 126 16.86 -9.89 -1.75
N ASP A 127 16.86 -10.09 -3.08
CA ASP A 127 15.76 -9.71 -3.96
C ASP A 127 14.43 -10.33 -3.49
N MET A 128 14.42 -11.63 -3.14
CA MET A 128 13.23 -12.28 -2.60
C MET A 128 12.74 -11.67 -1.28
N ALA A 129 13.64 -11.14 -0.45
CA ALA A 129 13.27 -10.46 0.79
C ALA A 129 12.63 -9.09 0.53
N ILE A 130 13.10 -8.36 -0.50
CA ILE A 130 12.54 -7.06 -0.88
C ILE A 130 11.14 -7.24 -1.48
N ARG A 131 10.89 -8.29 -2.27
CA ARG A 131 9.55 -8.58 -2.81
C ARG A 131 8.48 -8.80 -1.76
N ASP A 132 8.84 -9.38 -0.62
CA ASP A 132 7.92 -9.67 0.50
C ASP A 132 7.94 -8.54 1.55
N LEU A 133 8.66 -7.45 1.29
CA LEU A 133 8.81 -6.34 2.23
C LEU A 133 7.49 -5.56 2.41
N ASP A 134 6.60 -5.55 1.42
CA ASP A 134 5.28 -4.88 1.48
C ASP A 134 4.44 -5.37 2.68
N ASP A 135 4.33 -6.69 2.85
CA ASP A 135 3.56 -7.30 3.95
C ASP A 135 4.27 -7.07 5.29
N CYS A 136 5.59 -7.24 5.29
CA CYS A 136 6.43 -7.00 6.46
C CYS A 136 6.25 -5.58 7.02
N LEU A 137 6.40 -4.55 6.17
CA LEU A 137 6.24 -3.15 6.55
C LEU A 137 4.82 -2.86 7.02
N SER A 138 3.80 -3.37 6.32
CA SER A 138 2.40 -3.14 6.69
C SER A 138 2.09 -3.66 8.11
N VAL A 139 2.64 -4.82 8.49
CA VAL A 139 2.50 -5.35 9.86
C VAL A 139 3.30 -4.51 10.86
N VAL A 140 4.56 -4.19 10.56
CA VAL A 140 5.42 -3.40 11.47
C VAL A 140 4.81 -2.02 11.76
N PHE A 141 4.34 -1.30 10.73
CA PHE A 141 3.68 0.00 10.90
C PHE A 141 2.36 -0.11 11.66
N ALA A 142 1.56 -1.17 11.42
CA ALA A 142 0.35 -1.39 12.19
C ALA A 142 0.67 -1.57 13.69
N PHE A 143 1.66 -2.40 14.03
CA PHE A 143 2.08 -2.62 15.42
C PHE A 143 2.70 -1.37 16.06
N ALA A 144 3.39 -0.52 15.30
CA ALA A 144 3.96 0.73 15.81
C ALA A 144 2.88 1.72 16.32
N THR A 145 1.72 1.74 15.66
CA THR A 145 0.57 2.61 16.05
C THR A 145 -0.25 2.08 17.22
N LEU A 146 -0.10 0.80 17.60
CA LEU A 146 -0.86 0.23 18.70
C LEU A 146 -0.38 0.79 20.06
N PRO A 147 -1.30 0.95 21.02
CA PRO A 147 -0.92 1.28 22.39
C PRO A 147 -0.16 0.10 23.02
N LYS A 148 0.71 0.42 23.99
CA LYS A 148 1.38 -0.60 24.82
C LYS A 148 0.32 -1.37 25.61
N ASP A 149 0.17 -2.66 25.30
CA ASP A 149 -0.78 -3.57 25.96
C ASP A 149 -0.06 -4.87 26.35
N VAL A 150 -0.47 -5.42 27.49
CA VAL A 150 0.12 -6.61 28.12
C VAL A 150 0.07 -7.83 27.20
N LYS A 151 -0.97 -7.95 26.37
CA LYS A 151 -1.15 -9.09 25.45
C LYS A 151 -0.11 -9.12 24.34
N ILE A 152 0.25 -7.95 23.82
CA ILE A 152 1.18 -7.82 22.69
C ILE A 152 2.62 -7.96 23.20
N GLY A 153 2.93 -7.24 24.28
CA GLY A 153 4.26 -7.15 24.87
C GLY A 153 5.01 -5.93 24.34
N ASP A 154 5.45 -5.09 25.27
CA ASP A 154 5.97 -3.74 25.00
C ASP A 154 7.23 -3.75 24.11
N LYS A 155 8.12 -4.73 24.33
CA LYS A 155 9.37 -4.89 23.57
C LYS A 155 9.14 -4.95 22.06
N ILE A 156 8.09 -5.66 21.62
CA ILE A 156 7.81 -5.82 20.19
C ILE A 156 7.33 -4.50 19.58
N ILE A 157 6.53 -3.73 20.33
CA ILE A 157 6.02 -2.43 19.88
C ILE A 157 7.18 -1.43 19.76
N GLU A 158 8.08 -1.42 20.74
CA GLU A 158 9.29 -0.58 20.74
C GLU A 158 10.21 -0.94 19.56
N ASP A 159 10.46 -2.23 19.33
CA ASP A 159 11.23 -2.69 18.17
C ASP A 159 10.57 -2.30 16.85
N CYS A 160 9.24 -2.42 16.74
CA CYS A 160 8.51 -2.01 15.55
C CYS A 160 8.65 -0.50 15.29
N ARG A 161 8.54 0.35 16.32
CA ARG A 161 8.71 1.80 16.21
C ARG A 161 10.11 2.20 15.79
N ARG A 162 11.13 1.55 16.37
CA ARG A 162 12.53 1.76 15.98
C ARG A 162 12.77 1.34 14.54
N LEU A 163 12.43 0.10 14.18
CA LEU A 163 12.68 -0.45 12.85
C LEU A 163 11.89 0.26 11.74
N SER A 164 10.66 0.72 12.02
CA SER A 164 9.89 1.53 11.08
C SER A 164 10.58 2.85 10.81
N SER A 165 11.11 3.50 11.85
CA SER A 165 11.80 4.77 11.74
C SER A 165 13.14 4.63 11.01
N GLU A 166 13.93 3.59 11.33
CA GLU A 166 15.13 3.21 10.56
C GLU A 166 14.81 3.05 9.06
N PHE A 167 13.74 2.33 8.73
CA PHE A 167 13.35 2.16 7.33
C PHE A 167 12.95 3.48 6.66
N MET A 168 12.22 4.34 7.35
CA MET A 168 11.83 5.66 6.83
C MET A 168 13.05 6.56 6.62
N HIS A 169 14.02 6.54 7.53
CA HIS A 169 15.30 7.24 7.35
C HIS A 169 16.07 6.72 6.14
N TYR A 170 16.14 5.41 5.94
CA TYR A 170 16.73 4.84 4.73
C TYR A 170 16.07 5.36 3.45
N VAL A 171 14.73 5.40 3.41
CA VAL A 171 13.98 5.88 2.22
C VAL A 171 14.23 7.38 1.97
N VAL A 172 14.36 8.17 3.03
CA VAL A 172 14.74 9.59 2.97
C VAL A 172 16.14 9.77 2.39
N GLU A 173 17.14 9.10 2.95
CA GLU A 173 18.54 9.26 2.54
C GLU A 173 18.81 8.72 1.13
N SER A 174 18.20 7.58 0.79
CA SER A 174 18.25 6.99 -0.55
C SER A 174 17.45 7.79 -1.60
N LYS A 175 16.57 8.68 -1.15
CA LYS A 175 15.56 9.38 -1.97
C LYS A 175 14.84 8.41 -2.92
N SER A 176 14.38 7.29 -2.36
CA SER A 176 13.76 6.17 -3.09
C SER A 176 12.25 6.28 -3.21
N LEU A 177 11.61 7.23 -2.51
CA LEU A 177 10.16 7.46 -2.59
C LEU A 177 9.74 7.86 -4.02
N ARG A 178 8.58 7.36 -4.49
CA ARG A 178 8.06 7.57 -5.85
C ARG A 178 6.62 8.05 -5.88
N LYS A 179 5.73 7.41 -5.12
CA LYS A 179 4.30 7.76 -5.08
C LYS A 179 3.82 7.83 -3.66
N THR A 180 2.89 8.75 -3.42
CA THR A 180 2.24 8.94 -2.13
C THR A 180 0.74 9.10 -2.32
N PHE A 181 -0.09 8.59 -1.41
CA PHE A 181 -1.53 8.80 -1.51
C PHE A 181 -2.19 8.77 -0.14
N ILE A 182 -2.95 9.81 0.17
CA ILE A 182 -3.71 9.89 1.41
C ILE A 182 -5.09 9.26 1.17
N SER A 183 -5.43 8.28 2.01
CA SER A 183 -6.74 7.63 2.03
C SER A 183 -7.38 7.74 3.42
N ILE A 184 -8.65 7.38 3.53
CA ILE A 184 -9.37 7.30 4.82
C ILE A 184 -8.70 6.28 5.75
N LYS A 185 -8.14 5.19 5.19
CA LYS A 185 -7.48 4.11 5.93
C LYS A 185 -6.13 4.53 6.52
N GLY A 186 -5.40 5.38 5.82
CA GLY A 186 -4.00 5.69 6.09
C GLY A 186 -3.34 6.32 4.87
N ILE A 187 -2.02 6.43 4.92
CA ILE A 187 -1.19 6.97 3.85
C ILE A 187 -0.47 5.81 3.17
N TYR A 188 -0.62 5.73 1.85
CA TYR A 188 0.07 4.76 1.00
C TYR A 188 1.36 5.38 0.50
N TYR A 189 2.46 4.69 0.71
CA TYR A 189 3.77 5.07 0.19
C TYR A 189 4.26 4.00 -0.79
N GLN A 190 4.90 4.44 -1.87
CA GLN A 190 5.63 3.56 -2.78
C GLN A 190 7.06 4.03 -2.89
N ALA A 191 8.02 3.18 -2.55
CA ALA A 191 9.43 3.41 -2.81
C ALA A 191 9.98 2.38 -3.79
N GLU A 192 11.04 2.76 -4.49
CA GLU A 192 11.77 1.89 -5.41
C GLU A 192 13.13 1.54 -4.79
N ILE A 193 13.28 0.29 -4.34
CA ILE A 193 14.46 -0.21 -3.65
C ILE A 193 15.10 -1.28 -4.54
N LEU A 194 16.33 -1.05 -5.00
CA LEU A 194 17.06 -1.96 -5.90
C LEU A 194 16.27 -2.38 -7.17
N GLY A 195 15.41 -1.50 -7.69
CA GLY A 195 14.58 -1.76 -8.87
C GLY A 195 13.23 -2.40 -8.58
N GLU A 196 12.97 -2.83 -7.33
CA GLU A 196 11.68 -3.35 -6.91
C GLU A 196 10.81 -2.24 -6.31
N LYS A 197 9.53 -2.23 -6.66
CA LYS A 197 8.56 -1.26 -6.15
C LYS A 197 7.90 -1.83 -4.90
N VAL A 198 8.20 -1.23 -3.76
CA VAL A 198 7.69 -1.61 -2.45
C VAL A 198 6.55 -0.66 -2.07
N THR A 199 5.37 -1.21 -1.79
CA THR A 199 4.18 -0.44 -1.38
C THR A 199 3.73 -0.83 0.02
N TRP A 200 3.63 0.16 0.91
CA TRP A 200 3.15 -0.07 2.27
C TRP A 200 2.19 1.03 2.72
N ILE A 201 1.46 0.73 3.79
CA ILE A 201 0.44 1.61 4.35
C ILE A 201 0.86 2.01 5.76
N VAL A 202 0.79 3.31 6.05
CA VAL A 202 0.94 3.85 7.39
C VAL A 202 -0.44 4.30 7.87
N GLY A 203 -0.89 3.74 8.99
CA GLY A 203 -2.17 4.14 9.60
C GLY A 203 -2.11 5.60 10.06
N HIS A 204 -3.25 6.29 10.02
CA HIS A 204 -3.33 7.62 10.63
C HIS A 204 -3.13 7.54 12.14
N GLU A 205 -2.40 8.49 12.71
CA GLU A 205 -2.15 8.64 14.14
C GLU A 205 -3.45 8.98 14.89
N ARG A 206 -4.30 7.97 15.08
CA ARG A 206 -5.54 8.06 15.85
C ARG A 206 -5.53 6.97 16.90
N PRO A 207 -6.01 7.25 18.13
CA PRO A 207 -6.11 6.22 19.14
C PRO A 207 -7.06 5.13 18.64
N ILE A 208 -6.51 3.92 18.49
CA ILE A 208 -7.29 2.75 18.12
C ILE A 208 -7.94 2.24 19.41
N GLY A 209 -9.27 2.13 19.41
CA GLY A 209 -10.00 1.50 20.52
C GLY A 209 -9.63 0.02 20.68
N GLY A 210 -10.07 -0.61 21.77
CA GLY A 210 -9.86 -2.05 21.96
C GLY A 210 -10.44 -2.86 20.80
N LEU A 211 -9.67 -3.82 20.28
CA LEU A 211 -10.07 -4.72 19.20
C LEU A 211 -10.31 -6.13 19.74
N PRO A 212 -11.52 -6.48 20.21
CA PRO A 212 -11.78 -7.76 20.85
C PRO A 212 -11.77 -8.95 19.87
N ASP A 213 -12.06 -8.72 18.59
CA ASP A 213 -12.23 -9.79 17.60
C ASP A 213 -10.91 -10.28 16.99
N VAL A 214 -9.79 -9.60 17.27
CA VAL A 214 -8.49 -9.90 16.66
C VAL A 214 -7.65 -10.79 17.57
N ASP A 215 -7.21 -11.92 17.04
CA ASP A 215 -6.28 -12.80 17.75
C ASP A 215 -4.84 -12.27 17.66
N PHE A 216 -4.44 -11.52 18.70
CA PHE A 216 -3.09 -10.97 18.83
C PHE A 216 -2.01 -12.04 19.00
N THR A 217 -2.34 -13.27 19.40
CA THR A 217 -1.35 -14.35 19.59
C THR A 217 -0.69 -14.71 18.27
N ILE A 218 -1.50 -14.86 17.22
CA ILE A 218 -1.03 -15.14 15.87
C ILE A 218 -0.28 -13.94 15.31
N MET A 219 -0.85 -12.74 15.45
CA MET A 219 -0.26 -11.50 14.94
C MET A 219 1.10 -11.20 15.57
N LYS A 220 1.27 -11.49 16.86
CA LYS A 220 2.55 -11.39 17.56
C LYS A 220 3.64 -12.26 16.96
N ASN A 221 3.29 -13.48 16.53
CA ASN A 221 4.24 -14.38 15.88
C ASN A 221 4.69 -13.83 14.51
N PHE A 222 3.77 -13.22 13.75
CA PHE A 222 4.11 -12.53 12.50
C PHE A 222 4.99 -11.31 12.75
N ALA A 223 4.61 -10.45 13.70
CA ALA A 223 5.40 -9.27 14.06
C ALA A 223 6.82 -9.66 14.47
N HIS A 224 7.00 -10.69 15.29
CA HIS A 224 8.32 -11.16 15.71
C HIS A 224 9.20 -11.67 14.56
N PHE A 225 8.61 -12.39 13.59
CA PHE A 225 9.33 -12.79 12.38
C PHE A 225 9.73 -11.57 11.54
N TYR A 226 8.78 -10.66 11.31
CA TYR A 226 8.98 -9.49 10.47
C TYR A 226 9.94 -8.46 11.08
N THR A 227 9.96 -8.25 12.40
CA THR A 227 10.98 -7.40 13.05
C THR A 227 12.39 -7.98 12.85
N THR A 228 12.54 -9.30 12.98
CA THR A 228 13.82 -9.98 12.75
C THR A 228 14.26 -9.86 11.29
N ALA A 229 13.34 -10.04 10.33
CA ALA A 229 13.60 -9.91 8.90
C ALA A 229 13.97 -8.46 8.53
N LEU A 230 13.19 -7.48 8.99
CA LEU A 230 13.40 -6.06 8.73
C LEU A 230 14.73 -5.57 9.29
N ARG A 231 15.17 -6.07 10.45
CA ARG A 231 16.51 -5.79 11.00
C ARG A 231 17.64 -6.19 10.04
N PHE A 232 17.57 -7.39 9.45
CA PHE A 232 18.58 -7.83 8.47
C PHE A 232 18.49 -7.04 7.15
N ILE A 233 17.28 -6.70 6.73
CA ILE A 233 17.06 -5.90 5.52
C ILE A 233 17.63 -4.50 5.71
N ASN A 234 17.26 -3.80 6.79
CA ASN A 234 17.80 -2.49 7.13
C ASN A 234 19.33 -2.52 7.23
N PHE A 235 19.92 -3.49 7.93
CA PHE A 235 21.38 -3.64 8.00
C PHE A 235 22.04 -3.65 6.62
N LYS A 236 21.51 -4.44 5.69
CA LYS A 236 22.04 -4.54 4.33
C LYS A 236 21.78 -3.27 3.51
N LEU A 237 20.59 -2.69 3.62
CA LEU A 237 20.19 -1.46 2.93
C LEU A 237 21.07 -0.28 3.35
N TYR A 238 21.32 -0.11 4.64
CA TYR A 238 22.20 0.92 5.18
C TYR A 238 23.63 0.74 4.70
N LYS A 239 24.15 -0.48 4.79
CA LYS A 239 25.51 -0.81 4.32
C LYS A 239 25.69 -0.51 2.82
N ASN A 240 24.66 -0.77 2.00
CA ASN A 240 24.72 -0.51 0.56
C ASN A 240 24.83 0.99 0.21
N ILE A 241 24.25 1.88 1.02
CA ILE A 241 24.31 3.35 0.83
C ILE A 241 25.54 3.96 1.53
N GLY A 242 26.29 3.16 2.30
CA GLY A 242 27.39 3.65 3.12
C GLY A 242 26.94 4.33 4.42
N LEU A 243 25.73 4.07 4.92
CA LEU A 243 25.28 4.55 6.24
C LEU A 243 25.73 3.58 7.35
N PHE A 244 25.97 4.12 8.55
CA PHE A 244 26.25 3.29 9.74
C PHE A 244 24.99 2.55 10.21
N TYR A 245 25.18 1.31 10.69
CA TYR A 245 24.12 0.52 11.32
C TYR A 245 24.58 0.00 12.69
N PRO A 246 23.85 0.25 13.79
CA PRO A 246 22.64 1.10 13.90
C PRO A 246 22.85 2.55 13.45
N PRO A 247 21.79 3.28 13.05
CA PRO A 247 21.94 4.64 12.53
C PRO A 247 22.58 5.59 13.53
N GLU A 248 23.52 6.40 13.06
CA GLU A 248 24.12 7.49 13.82
C GLU A 248 23.85 8.83 13.12
N PHE A 249 23.67 9.90 13.90
CA PHE A 249 23.61 11.25 13.34
C PHE A 249 25.00 11.79 13.06
N GLU A 250 25.08 12.67 12.07
CA GLU A 250 26.30 13.40 11.70
C GLU A 250 26.87 14.23 12.87
N THR A 251 26.00 14.69 13.77
CA THR A 251 26.40 15.27 15.06
C THR A 251 26.52 14.15 16.10
N GLY A 252 27.74 13.63 16.24
CA GLY A 252 28.07 12.42 16.99
C GLY A 252 27.40 12.25 18.36
N LYS A 253 27.16 10.98 18.70
CA LYS A 253 26.67 10.43 19.99
C LYS A 253 25.83 11.41 20.80
N ILE A 254 24.50 11.29 20.66
CA ILE A 254 23.55 11.83 21.62
C ILE A 254 24.03 11.43 23.03
N ALA A 255 24.32 12.43 23.87
CA ALA A 255 24.70 12.17 25.25
C ALA A 255 23.57 11.37 25.90
N LYS A 256 23.84 10.13 26.36
CA LYS A 256 22.92 9.10 26.88
C LYS A 256 22.06 9.52 28.11
N GLY A 257 21.87 10.82 28.35
CA GLY A 257 21.47 11.40 29.62
C GLY A 257 20.03 11.88 29.70
N ASN A 258 19.27 11.94 28.61
CA ASN A 258 17.86 12.36 28.66
C ASN A 258 16.96 11.30 28.02
N LEU A 259 15.90 10.90 28.73
CA LEU A 259 14.90 9.89 28.34
C LEU A 259 14.07 10.22 27.07
N ASP A 260 14.55 11.14 26.23
CA ASP A 260 13.99 11.55 24.94
C ASP A 260 14.91 11.19 23.76
N ASP A 261 16.06 10.56 24.01
CA ASP A 261 17.11 10.36 22.99
C ASP A 261 16.72 9.37 21.89
N GLU A 262 15.79 8.44 22.16
CA GLU A 262 15.21 7.57 21.14
C GLU A 262 14.24 8.34 20.23
N GLU A 263 13.34 9.17 20.78
CA GLU A 263 12.46 10.02 19.97
C GLU A 263 13.26 11.05 19.14
N LYS A 264 14.41 11.52 19.66
CA LYS A 264 15.36 12.34 18.90
C LYS A 264 16.01 11.57 17.76
N LEU A 265 16.38 10.29 17.98
CA LEU A 265 17.02 9.43 16.99
C LEU A 265 16.11 9.13 15.80
N PHE A 266 14.81 9.03 16.05
CA PHE A 266 13.80 8.72 15.04
C PHE A 266 13.10 9.96 14.46
N SER A 267 13.51 11.15 14.88
CA SER A 267 13.00 12.37 14.24
C SER A 267 13.56 12.48 12.83
N LEU A 268 12.69 12.24 11.84
CA LEU A 268 12.96 12.31 10.39
C LEU A 268 13.52 13.66 9.91
N ALA A 269 13.60 14.66 10.79
CA ALA A 269 14.09 16.00 10.51
C ALA A 269 15.61 16.20 10.59
N LYS A 270 16.45 15.19 10.92
CA LYS A 270 17.95 15.25 10.82
C LYS A 270 18.54 14.28 9.79
N PRO A 271 19.52 14.71 8.98
CA PRO A 271 20.19 13.81 8.04
C PRO A 271 21.08 12.84 8.84
N LEU A 272 21.27 11.64 8.30
CA LEU A 272 22.11 10.62 8.94
C LEU A 272 23.59 10.75 8.53
N ALA A 273 24.48 10.29 9.41
CA ALA A 273 25.92 10.23 9.11
C ALA A 273 26.20 9.25 7.97
N ARG A 274 26.96 9.69 6.97
CA ARG A 274 27.41 8.88 5.83
C ARG A 274 28.88 8.50 6.01
N THR A 275 29.22 7.30 5.57
CA THR A 275 30.61 6.91 5.29
C THR A 275 31.01 7.51 3.95
N ASN A 276 32.25 7.96 3.80
CA ASN A 276 32.78 8.48 2.54
C ASN A 276 32.84 7.36 1.49
N GLN A 277 31.74 7.13 0.79
CA GLN A 277 31.69 6.35 -0.44
C GLN A 277 31.22 7.28 -1.54
N GLU A 278 32.13 7.58 -2.46
CA GLU A 278 31.83 8.30 -3.69
C GLU A 278 31.02 7.36 -4.59
N GLU A 279 29.69 7.48 -4.58
CA GLU A 279 28.85 6.86 -5.60
C GLU A 279 28.98 7.65 -6.91
N GLU A 280 29.98 7.32 -7.70
CA GLU A 280 30.09 7.77 -9.09
C GLU A 280 29.13 6.95 -9.95
N VAL A 281 27.89 7.45 -10.11
CA VAL A 281 26.95 6.86 -11.08
C VAL A 281 27.35 7.35 -12.48
N VAL A 282 28.23 6.58 -13.14
CA VAL A 282 28.50 6.72 -14.57
C VAL A 282 27.25 6.27 -15.33
N LEU A 283 26.52 7.23 -15.91
CA LEU A 283 25.47 6.94 -16.88
C LEU A 283 26.16 6.67 -18.21
N ASP A 284 26.18 5.41 -18.63
CA ASP A 284 26.73 5.02 -19.92
C ASP A 284 25.74 5.44 -21.03
N ASP A 285 26.20 6.33 -21.91
CA ASP A 285 25.42 6.94 -22.99
C ASP A 285 25.18 5.94 -24.13
N PHE A 286 24.23 5.02 -23.95
CA PHE A 286 23.73 4.18 -25.04
C PHE A 286 22.51 4.84 -25.70
N ASN A 287 22.60 5.04 -27.02
CA ASN A 287 21.53 5.56 -27.88
C ASN A 287 20.76 4.40 -28.53
N ASP A 288 19.59 4.06 -28.01
CA ASP A 288 18.59 3.20 -28.67
C ASP A 288 17.18 3.66 -28.28
N GLU A 289 16.14 3.39 -29.07
CA GLU A 289 14.76 3.84 -28.73
C GLU A 289 14.25 3.31 -27.37
N MET A 290 14.78 2.18 -26.89
CA MET A 290 14.54 1.66 -25.54
C MET A 290 15.17 2.56 -24.46
N THR A 291 16.26 3.27 -24.79
CA THR A 291 17.00 4.13 -23.87
C THR A 291 16.25 5.42 -23.60
N ASN A 292 15.44 5.94 -24.54
CA ASN A 292 14.60 7.12 -24.30
C ASN A 292 13.64 6.95 -23.12
N ALA A 293 12.94 5.81 -23.04
CA ALA A 293 12.03 5.53 -21.92
C ALA A 293 12.78 5.38 -20.58
N VAL A 294 13.98 4.80 -20.61
CA VAL A 294 14.84 4.69 -19.43
C VAL A 294 15.37 6.06 -19.00
N ILE A 295 15.81 6.89 -19.95
CA ILE A 295 16.28 8.26 -19.72
C ILE A 295 15.17 9.12 -19.13
N GLU A 296 13.94 9.02 -19.65
CA GLU A 296 12.78 9.73 -19.11
C GLU A 296 12.52 9.33 -17.65
N GLN A 297 12.58 8.03 -17.34
CA GLN A 297 12.46 7.54 -15.97
C GLN A 297 13.59 8.03 -15.07
N VAL A 298 14.83 8.04 -15.56
CA VAL A 298 16.00 8.55 -14.81
C VAL A 298 15.85 10.05 -14.55
N ASN A 299 15.40 10.83 -15.54
CA ASN A 299 15.17 12.26 -15.40
C ASN A 299 14.01 12.55 -14.43
N ALA A 300 12.92 11.80 -14.49
CA ALA A 300 11.82 11.89 -13.52
C ALA A 300 12.31 11.60 -12.09
N ARG A 301 13.17 10.58 -11.91
CA ARG A 301 13.81 10.29 -10.61
C ARG A 301 14.68 11.44 -10.14
N LYS A 302 15.51 12.02 -11.02
CA LYS A 302 16.36 13.18 -10.68
C LYS A 302 15.52 14.39 -10.25
N LYS A 303 14.43 14.70 -10.98
CA LYS A 303 13.50 15.79 -10.64
C LYS A 303 12.89 15.61 -9.25
N LEU A 304 12.42 14.40 -8.93
CA LEU A 304 11.84 14.11 -7.60
C LEU A 304 12.86 14.29 -6.47
N LYS A 305 14.13 13.92 -6.70
CA LYS A 305 15.21 14.05 -5.69
C LYS A 305 15.55 15.50 -5.33
N THR A 306 15.28 16.44 -6.22
CA THR A 306 15.60 17.87 -6.09
C THR A 306 14.36 18.76 -6.04
N LEU A 307 13.16 18.17 -5.86
CA LEU A 307 11.88 18.88 -5.96
C LEU A 307 11.75 20.04 -4.97
N PHE A 308 12.22 19.83 -3.74
CA PHE A 308 12.15 20.81 -2.64
C PHE A 308 13.54 21.31 -2.22
N ASP A 309 14.53 21.19 -3.09
CA ASP A 309 15.88 21.66 -2.79
C ASP A 309 15.87 23.17 -2.50
N GLY A 310 16.59 23.58 -1.46
CA GLY A 310 16.59 24.96 -0.93
C GLY A 310 15.30 25.42 -0.23
N CYS A 311 14.24 24.60 -0.16
CA CYS A 311 13.02 24.96 0.54
C CYS A 311 13.07 24.55 2.02
N VAL A 312 12.64 25.47 2.90
CA VAL A 312 12.53 25.23 4.33
C VAL A 312 11.06 25.33 4.74
N PHE A 313 10.50 24.20 5.16
CA PHE A 313 9.11 24.06 5.56
C PHE A 313 8.98 24.16 7.08
N PHE A 314 8.08 25.03 7.53
CA PHE A 314 7.61 25.07 8.90
C PHE A 314 6.27 24.36 9.01
N LEU A 315 6.20 23.29 9.81
CA LEU A 315 4.99 22.51 10.03
C LEU A 315 4.27 22.99 11.29
N ASN A 316 3.02 23.41 11.14
CA ASN A 316 2.21 23.84 12.28
C ASN A 316 1.74 22.65 13.14
N ARG A 317 1.31 22.91 14.38
CA ARG A 317 1.00 21.90 15.40
C ARG A 317 -0.11 20.92 14.98
N GLU A 318 -1.10 21.38 14.22
CA GLU A 318 -2.28 20.58 13.82
C GLU A 318 -2.02 19.58 12.69
N VAL A 319 -0.90 19.72 11.99
CA VAL A 319 -0.62 18.98 10.76
C VAL A 319 0.14 17.69 11.10
N PRO A 320 -0.09 16.56 10.38
CA PRO A 320 0.66 15.31 10.61
C PRO A 320 2.15 15.49 10.30
N LYS A 321 2.95 15.66 11.36
CA LYS A 321 4.36 16.05 11.28
C LYS A 321 5.21 14.97 10.64
N GLU A 322 5.08 13.72 11.07
CA GLU A 322 5.90 12.60 10.59
C GLU A 322 5.69 12.37 9.09
N ALA A 323 4.43 12.30 8.65
CA ALA A 323 4.08 12.05 7.26
C ALA A 323 4.59 13.15 6.32
N LEU A 324 4.47 14.42 6.71
CA LEU A 324 4.99 15.53 5.92
C LEU A 324 6.51 15.61 5.97
N ALA A 325 7.10 15.43 7.15
CA ALA A 325 8.55 15.43 7.30
C ALA A 325 9.18 14.42 6.37
N PHE A 326 8.61 13.20 6.31
CA PHE A 326 9.03 12.14 5.40
C PHE A 326 9.03 12.55 3.93
N VAL A 327 7.90 13.05 3.41
CA VAL A 327 7.75 13.39 1.99
C VAL A 327 8.63 14.59 1.60
N ILE A 328 8.65 15.64 2.43
CA ILE A 328 9.46 16.84 2.16
C ILE A 328 10.94 16.48 2.12
N ARG A 329 11.40 15.68 3.09
CA ARG A 329 12.78 15.20 3.15
C ARG A 329 13.16 14.32 1.97
N SER A 330 12.28 13.39 1.57
CA SER A 330 12.52 12.56 0.38
C SER A 330 12.66 13.41 -0.89
N GLY A 331 11.98 14.56 -0.96
CA GLY A 331 12.11 15.53 -2.05
C GLY A 331 13.30 16.50 -1.92
N GLY A 332 14.14 16.37 -0.88
CA GLY A 332 15.33 17.20 -0.65
C GLY A 332 15.10 18.46 0.19
N GLY A 333 13.88 18.68 0.70
CA GLY A 333 13.55 19.84 1.51
C GLY A 333 13.96 19.70 2.98
N SER A 334 14.14 20.85 3.64
CA SER A 334 14.37 20.93 5.08
C SER A 334 13.07 21.18 5.83
N VAL A 335 12.91 20.55 6.99
CA VAL A 335 11.68 20.59 7.78
C VAL A 335 12.00 21.06 9.19
N THR A 336 11.15 21.93 9.73
CA THR A 336 11.19 22.40 11.10
C THR A 336 9.77 22.56 11.66
N TRP A 337 9.63 22.55 12.98
CA TRP A 337 8.38 22.79 13.70
C TRP A 337 8.70 23.35 15.08
N GLU A 338 7.70 23.88 15.77
CA GLU A 338 7.85 24.39 17.13
C GLU A 338 8.29 23.27 18.10
N GLY A 339 9.45 23.44 18.73
CA GLY A 339 10.06 22.41 19.58
C GLY A 339 10.82 21.31 18.82
N CYS A 340 11.11 21.50 17.53
CA CYS A 340 11.90 20.54 16.77
C CYS A 340 13.35 20.48 17.28
N ILE A 341 13.71 19.35 17.90
CA ILE A 341 15.07 19.09 18.41
C ILE A 341 16.06 18.89 17.25
N ALA A 342 15.55 18.37 16.13
CA ALA A 342 16.34 17.99 14.97
C ALA A 342 16.80 19.21 14.14
N ASN A 343 15.94 20.19 13.93
CA ASN A 343 16.29 21.43 13.24
C ASN A 343 15.62 22.62 13.96
N PRO A 344 16.24 23.10 15.06
CA PRO A 344 15.65 24.13 15.90
C PRO A 344 15.74 25.50 15.23
N LEU A 345 14.80 25.79 14.35
CA LEU A 345 14.58 27.12 13.79
C LEU A 345 13.45 27.79 14.57
N SER A 346 13.67 29.03 14.99
CA SER A 346 12.62 29.85 15.57
C SER A 346 11.49 30.06 14.55
N SER A 347 10.24 30.06 15.04
CA SER A 347 9.05 30.37 14.23
C SER A 347 9.13 31.72 13.53
N SER A 348 10.01 32.63 13.97
CA SER A 348 10.25 33.95 13.36
C SER A 348 11.42 34.00 12.37
N SER A 349 12.12 32.88 12.11
CA SER A 349 13.28 32.89 11.20
C SER A 349 12.91 33.28 9.77
N MET A 350 13.69 34.17 9.16
CA MET A 350 13.54 34.57 7.75
C MET A 350 13.93 33.46 6.76
N GLN A 351 14.57 32.38 7.23
CA GLN A 351 14.98 31.26 6.40
C GLN A 351 13.80 30.36 5.98
N ILE A 352 12.66 30.45 6.67
CA ILE A 352 11.48 29.63 6.40
C ILE A 352 10.79 30.15 5.14
N THR A 353 10.70 29.31 4.10
CA THR A 353 10.06 29.68 2.82
C THR A 353 8.58 29.32 2.79
N HIS A 354 8.21 28.14 3.32
CA HIS A 354 6.85 27.62 3.28
C HIS A 354 6.33 27.35 4.70
N HIS A 355 5.09 27.72 4.97
CA HIS A 355 4.39 27.44 6.22
C HIS A 355 3.17 26.55 5.92
N VAL A 356 3.20 25.32 6.44
CA VAL A 356 2.12 24.35 6.26
C VAL A 356 1.09 24.50 7.37
N ILE A 357 -0.13 24.90 7.03
CA ILE A 357 -1.24 25.17 7.95
C ILE A 357 -2.53 24.61 7.35
N ASP A 358 -3.36 23.97 8.17
CA ASP A 358 -4.69 23.47 7.76
C ASP A 358 -5.85 24.35 8.29
N ARG A 359 -5.60 25.11 9.36
CA ARG A 359 -6.57 26.03 9.95
C ARG A 359 -6.63 27.37 9.20
N PRO A 360 -7.76 28.11 9.26
CA PRO A 360 -7.82 29.45 8.72
C PRO A 360 -6.76 30.35 9.39
N LEU A 361 -6.10 31.15 8.57
CA LEU A 361 -4.97 31.98 8.98
C LEU A 361 -5.44 33.10 9.93
N LYS A 362 -4.78 33.26 11.08
CA LYS A 362 -5.02 34.38 12.00
C LYS A 362 -4.13 35.58 11.69
N GLU A 363 -2.84 35.33 11.44
CA GLU A 363 -1.81 36.33 11.17
C GLU A 363 -0.92 35.83 10.02
N ALA A 364 -0.64 36.74 9.07
CA ALA A 364 0.10 36.43 7.86
C ALA A 364 1.43 37.19 7.81
N ASN A 365 2.53 36.46 7.66
CA ASN A 365 3.83 37.01 7.34
C ASN A 365 3.98 37.05 5.82
N ILE A 366 4.19 38.25 5.27
CA ILE A 366 4.30 38.49 3.82
C ILE A 366 5.52 37.75 3.22
N SER A 367 6.55 37.50 4.02
CA SER A 367 7.78 36.82 3.57
C SER A 367 7.64 35.32 3.34
N ARG A 368 6.47 34.71 3.61
CA ARG A 368 6.29 33.26 3.58
C ARG A 368 5.07 32.84 2.78
N SER A 369 5.20 31.70 2.13
CA SER A 369 4.10 31.05 1.42
C SER A 369 3.31 30.16 2.36
N TYR A 370 2.03 30.45 2.54
CA TYR A 370 1.12 29.63 3.34
C TYR A 370 0.44 28.57 2.46
N ILE A 371 0.52 27.31 2.87
CA ILE A 371 0.00 26.17 2.10
C ILE A 371 -0.71 25.16 2.98
N GLN A 372 -1.72 24.50 2.42
CA GLN A 372 -2.36 23.35 3.04
C GLN A 372 -1.53 22.06 2.82
N PRO A 373 -1.60 21.07 3.71
CA PRO A 373 -0.78 19.85 3.65
C PRO A 373 -0.90 19.07 2.32
N GLN A 374 -2.08 19.11 1.69
CA GLN A 374 -2.34 18.41 0.42
C GLN A 374 -1.37 18.84 -0.70
N TRP A 375 -0.92 20.09 -0.70
CA TRP A 375 0.02 20.61 -1.71
C TRP A 375 1.32 19.80 -1.77
N VAL A 376 1.83 19.36 -0.60
CA VAL A 376 3.08 18.60 -0.52
C VAL A 376 2.94 17.25 -1.23
N PHE A 377 1.84 16.54 -1.00
CA PHE A 377 1.58 15.23 -1.61
C PHE A 377 1.28 15.33 -3.09
N ASP A 378 0.46 16.32 -3.49
CA ASP A 378 0.09 16.53 -4.89
C ASP A 378 1.30 17.00 -5.72
N SER A 379 2.11 17.91 -5.19
CA SER A 379 3.36 18.36 -5.84
C SER A 379 4.38 17.23 -5.95
N PHE A 380 4.51 16.40 -4.90
CA PHE A 380 5.40 15.24 -4.93
C PHE A 380 4.97 14.23 -6.01
N ASN A 381 3.68 13.94 -6.12
CA ASN A 381 3.17 13.01 -7.13
C ASN A 381 3.25 13.56 -8.56
N ALA A 382 3.09 14.87 -8.74
CA ALA A 382 3.25 15.53 -10.03
C ALA A 382 4.72 15.64 -10.46
N GLY A 383 5.66 15.62 -9.50
CA GLY A 383 7.08 15.86 -9.75
C GLY A 383 7.41 17.31 -10.11
N GLU A 384 6.49 18.23 -9.82
CA GLU A 384 6.62 19.67 -10.01
C GLU A 384 5.97 20.41 -8.83
N GLN A 385 6.49 21.59 -8.49
CA GLN A 385 5.86 22.45 -7.48
C GLN A 385 4.57 23.05 -8.08
N LEU A 386 3.42 22.65 -7.55
CA LEU A 386 2.13 23.12 -8.07
C LEU A 386 1.86 24.58 -7.69
N PRO A 387 1.03 25.31 -8.45
CA PRO A 387 0.65 26.68 -8.11
C PRO A 387 0.04 26.79 -6.71
N LEU A 388 0.52 27.74 -5.91
CA LEU A 388 0.17 27.90 -4.49
C LEU A 388 -1.29 28.34 -4.28
N ASP A 389 -1.84 29.15 -5.19
CA ASP A 389 -3.16 29.78 -5.06
C ASP A 389 -4.29 28.79 -4.79
N LYS A 390 -4.20 27.58 -5.37
CA LYS A 390 -5.21 26.52 -5.23
C LYS A 390 -5.17 25.82 -3.87
N TYR A 391 -4.11 26.03 -3.10
CA TYR A 391 -3.83 25.32 -1.85
C TYR A 391 -3.64 26.27 -0.65
N LEU A 392 -4.03 27.54 -0.80
CA LEU A 392 -4.01 28.50 0.31
C LEU A 392 -4.98 28.05 1.43
N PRO A 393 -4.65 28.26 2.72
CA PRO A 393 -5.55 27.93 3.82
C PRO A 393 -6.94 28.58 3.66
N GLY A 394 -8.00 27.77 3.75
CA GLY A 394 -9.39 28.23 3.59
C GLY A 394 -9.94 28.17 2.16
N VAL A 395 -9.10 27.93 1.15
CA VAL A 395 -9.55 27.69 -0.23
C VAL A 395 -10.02 26.24 -0.39
N LYS A 396 -11.04 26.02 -1.23
CA LYS A 396 -11.50 24.68 -1.60
C LYS A 396 -10.43 23.98 -2.43
N LEU A 397 -9.85 22.93 -1.85
CA LEU A 397 -8.76 22.16 -2.45
C LEU A 397 -9.20 21.43 -3.73
N PRO A 398 -8.28 21.25 -4.70
CA PRO A 398 -8.45 20.31 -5.80
C PRO A 398 -8.68 18.88 -5.31
N SER A 399 -9.20 18.01 -6.17
CA SER A 399 -9.40 16.61 -5.79
C SER A 399 -8.06 15.88 -5.64
N HIS A 400 -7.86 15.20 -4.51
CA HIS A 400 -6.66 14.40 -4.29
C HIS A 400 -6.75 13.08 -5.10
N LEU A 401 -6.00 13.03 -6.20
CA LEU A 401 -6.03 11.92 -7.15
C LEU A 401 -5.04 10.82 -6.77
N SER A 402 -5.46 9.56 -6.89
CA SER A 402 -4.60 8.42 -6.61
C SER A 402 -3.62 8.16 -7.75
N PRO A 403 -2.30 8.14 -7.50
CA PRO A 403 -1.29 7.86 -8.52
C PRO A 403 -1.16 6.35 -8.83
N PHE A 404 -1.96 5.50 -8.17
CA PHE A 404 -1.95 4.04 -8.33
C PHE A 404 -2.97 3.52 -9.35
N VAL A 405 -3.89 4.36 -9.81
CA VAL A 405 -4.95 3.95 -10.75
C VAL A 405 -4.40 3.95 -12.17
N GLU A 406 -4.41 2.78 -12.81
CA GLU A 406 -4.21 2.65 -14.25
C GLU A 406 -5.55 2.89 -14.98
N GLU A 407 -5.57 3.88 -15.85
CA GLU A 407 -6.78 4.29 -16.57
C GLU A 407 -7.08 3.34 -17.74
N LYS A 408 -8.33 2.88 -17.84
CA LYS A 408 -8.80 2.06 -18.96
C LYS A 408 -9.87 2.82 -19.76
N ILE A 409 -9.90 2.56 -21.07
CA ILE A 409 -10.88 3.17 -21.98
C ILE A 409 -12.29 2.82 -21.49
N GLY A 410 -13.10 3.85 -21.22
CA GLY A 410 -14.48 3.73 -20.74
C GLY A 410 -14.65 3.82 -19.23
N ASP A 411 -13.58 3.96 -18.44
CA ASP A 411 -13.68 4.31 -17.03
C ASP A 411 -13.91 5.83 -16.88
N TYR A 412 -14.57 6.27 -15.80
CA TYR A 412 -14.77 7.69 -15.53
C TYR A 412 -13.45 8.31 -15.05
N ILE A 413 -12.88 9.23 -15.84
CA ILE A 413 -11.65 9.95 -15.50
C ILE A 413 -12.02 11.39 -15.10
N PRO A 414 -11.71 11.83 -13.87
CA PRO A 414 -11.95 13.20 -13.44
C PRO A 414 -11.25 14.23 -14.35
N THR A 415 -11.87 15.39 -14.55
CA THR A 415 -11.33 16.48 -15.40
C THR A 415 -9.92 16.91 -15.00
N GLU A 416 -9.64 17.00 -13.70
CA GLU A 416 -8.30 17.32 -13.17
C GLU A 416 -7.26 16.25 -13.54
N ARG A 417 -7.67 14.98 -13.59
CA ARG A 417 -6.79 13.90 -14.03
C ARG A 417 -6.53 13.98 -15.53
N LEU A 418 -7.55 14.30 -16.33
CA LEU A 418 -7.39 14.57 -17.76
C LEU A 418 -6.42 15.73 -18.01
N GLU A 419 -6.45 16.78 -17.18
CA GLU A 419 -5.50 17.90 -17.25
C GLU A 419 -4.07 17.46 -16.91
N GLN A 420 -3.88 16.64 -15.87
CA GLN A 420 -2.57 16.05 -15.56
C GLN A 420 -2.05 15.18 -16.71
N LEU A 421 -2.88 14.32 -17.29
CA LEU A 421 -2.48 13.47 -18.41
C LEU A 421 -2.13 14.28 -19.67
N LYS A 422 -2.85 15.38 -19.92
CA LYS A 422 -2.52 16.32 -21.00
C LYS A 422 -1.17 16.96 -20.77
N LYS A 423 -0.85 17.36 -19.53
CA LYS A 423 0.48 17.88 -19.16
C LYS A 423 1.57 16.82 -19.32
N ASP A 424 1.28 15.58 -18.97
CA ASP A 424 2.17 14.43 -19.16
C ASP A 424 2.33 13.99 -20.63
N GLY A 425 1.69 14.68 -21.59
CA GLY A 425 1.80 14.39 -23.03
C GLY A 425 1.04 13.13 -23.49
N LYS A 426 0.12 12.58 -22.69
CA LYS A 426 -0.68 11.40 -23.07
C LYS A 426 -1.89 11.79 -23.91
N ASP A 427 -2.19 10.99 -24.93
CA ASP A 427 -3.36 11.20 -25.80
C ASP A 427 -4.68 10.96 -25.06
N VAL A 428 -5.30 12.05 -24.61
CA VAL A 428 -6.54 12.03 -23.82
C VAL A 428 -7.81 11.88 -24.70
N SER A 429 -7.69 12.06 -26.01
CA SER A 429 -8.81 12.07 -26.97
C SER A 429 -9.68 10.81 -26.91
N LYS A 430 -9.08 9.63 -26.64
CA LYS A 430 -9.78 8.35 -26.53
C LYS A 430 -10.66 8.23 -25.26
N PHE A 431 -10.44 9.06 -24.26
CA PHE A 431 -11.15 9.01 -22.98
C PHE A 431 -12.34 10.00 -22.91
N ILE A 432 -12.31 11.07 -23.70
CA ILE A 432 -13.32 12.13 -23.69
C ILE A 432 -14.62 11.73 -24.41
N THR A 433 -14.58 10.72 -25.29
CA THR A 433 -15.72 10.29 -26.12
C THR A 433 -16.93 9.74 -25.36
N ALA A 434 -16.86 9.57 -24.03
CA ALA A 434 -18.00 9.18 -23.21
C ALA A 434 -19.01 10.32 -22.93
N GLU A 435 -18.66 11.59 -23.16
CA GLU A 435 -19.53 12.74 -22.82
C GLU A 435 -20.57 13.10 -23.90
N ALA A 436 -20.50 12.55 -25.12
CA ALA A 436 -21.25 13.07 -26.27
C ALA A 436 -22.46 12.24 -26.75
N ILE A 437 -23.11 11.42 -25.90
CA ILE A 437 -24.29 10.63 -26.30
C ILE A 437 -25.53 11.09 -25.52
N GLU A 438 -26.17 12.17 -25.98
CA GLU A 438 -27.56 12.45 -25.65
C GLU A 438 -28.49 11.57 -26.51
N PRO A 439 -29.45 10.85 -25.90
CA PRO A 439 -30.45 10.11 -26.66
C PRO A 439 -31.61 11.05 -27.03
N SER A 440 -31.77 11.36 -28.32
CA SER A 440 -33.00 11.97 -28.84
C SER A 440 -34.18 11.02 -28.62
N GLN A 441 -35.04 11.35 -27.65
CA GLN A 441 -36.30 10.66 -27.41
C GLN A 441 -37.38 11.21 -28.35
N CYS A 442 -37.90 10.35 -29.20
CA CYS A 442 -39.12 10.59 -29.97
C CYS A 442 -40.29 9.95 -29.21
N SER A 443 -41.28 10.74 -28.78
CA SER A 443 -42.56 10.23 -28.28
C SER A 443 -43.72 11.20 -28.56
N THR A 444 -44.46 10.88 -29.63
CA THR A 444 -45.92 10.78 -29.71
C THR A 444 -46.82 11.97 -29.35
N SER A 445 -47.41 12.54 -30.42
CA SER A 445 -48.84 12.76 -30.69
C SER A 445 -49.68 13.62 -29.72
N LYS A 446 -50.31 14.69 -30.26
CA LYS A 446 -51.78 14.75 -30.52
C LYS A 446 -52.27 16.16 -30.95
N THR A 447 -52.93 16.20 -32.12
CA THR A 447 -54.28 16.80 -32.33
C THR A 447 -54.43 18.30 -32.69
N LYS A 448 -55.02 18.54 -33.89
CA LYS A 448 -56.00 19.58 -34.36
C LYS A 448 -55.68 21.07 -34.09
N GLU A 449 -55.90 22.06 -34.96
CA GLU A 449 -56.99 22.47 -35.86
C GLU A 449 -56.36 23.55 -36.80
N GLY A 450 -56.57 23.56 -38.12
CA GLY A 450 -57.64 24.33 -38.76
C GLY A 450 -57.24 25.77 -39.12
N LYS A 451 -56.86 26.05 -40.38
CA LYS A 451 -57.18 27.32 -41.09
C LYS A 451 -56.90 27.26 -42.60
N GLU A 452 -58.02 27.21 -43.31
CA GLU A 452 -58.40 27.81 -44.60
C GLU A 452 -57.51 27.73 -45.84
N LYS A 453 -58.12 27.13 -46.87
CA LYS A 453 -57.68 27.01 -48.26
C LYS A 453 -57.62 28.38 -48.95
N LYS A 454 -56.55 28.64 -49.69
CA LYS A 454 -56.60 29.50 -50.88
C LYS A 454 -56.51 28.60 -52.11
N GLU A 455 -57.52 28.70 -52.97
CA GLU A 455 -57.62 27.94 -54.21
C GLU A 455 -56.60 28.47 -55.22
N GLY A 456 -55.72 27.57 -55.67
CA GLY A 456 -54.77 27.78 -56.76
C GLY A 456 -54.22 26.41 -57.15
N MET A 457 -54.60 25.91 -58.33
CA MET A 457 -54.21 24.58 -58.79
C MET A 457 -52.76 24.60 -59.30
N HIS A 458 -51.82 24.02 -58.54
CA HIS A 458 -50.43 23.80 -58.97
C HIS A 458 -50.00 22.36 -58.69
N VAL A 459 -49.48 21.68 -59.72
CA VAL A 459 -48.89 20.33 -59.64
C VAL A 459 -47.37 20.46 -59.49
N GLU A 460 -46.77 19.99 -58.39
CA GLU A 460 -45.31 19.88 -58.24
C GLU A 460 -44.83 18.42 -58.37
N THR A 461 -43.70 18.27 -59.05
CA THR A 461 -42.96 17.04 -59.36
C THR A 461 -42.04 16.60 -58.19
N GLY A 462 -41.73 15.30 -58.07
CA GLY A 462 -41.20 14.66 -56.85
C GLY A 462 -39.75 15.03 -56.41
N LYS A 463 -39.51 15.03 -55.08
CA LYS A 463 -38.20 15.30 -54.41
C LYS A 463 -37.41 14.01 -54.09
N VAL A 464 -36.08 14.09 -54.20
CA VAL A 464 -35.08 13.04 -53.90
C VAL A 464 -34.93 12.79 -52.38
N TYR A 465 -34.87 11.52 -51.96
CA TYR A 465 -34.76 11.07 -50.55
C TYR A 465 -33.32 11.21 -49.99
N LYS A 466 -33.16 11.84 -48.82
CA LYS A 466 -31.91 11.84 -48.01
C LYS A 466 -32.07 10.90 -46.81
N GLU A 467 -31.13 9.98 -46.62
CA GLU A 467 -31.14 9.05 -45.47
C GLU A 467 -30.97 9.77 -44.11
N SER A 468 -31.76 9.34 -43.13
CA SER A 468 -31.75 9.88 -41.76
C SER A 468 -30.63 9.28 -40.90
N THR A 469 -30.18 10.02 -39.87
CA THR A 469 -29.22 9.51 -38.86
C THR A 469 -29.74 8.28 -38.12
N GLU A 470 -31.05 8.22 -37.88
CA GLU A 470 -31.74 7.09 -37.27
C GLU A 470 -31.61 5.82 -38.12
N SER A 471 -31.70 5.95 -39.44
CA SER A 471 -31.48 4.84 -40.38
C SER A 471 -30.08 4.25 -40.22
N LYS A 472 -29.04 5.09 -40.11
CA LYS A 472 -27.65 4.65 -39.89
C LYS A 472 -27.45 3.96 -38.54
N ILE A 473 -28.07 4.47 -37.47
CA ILE A 473 -28.01 3.84 -36.14
C ILE A 473 -28.70 2.47 -36.18
N ALA A 474 -29.86 2.38 -36.83
CA ALA A 474 -30.59 1.14 -37.01
C ALA A 474 -29.78 0.12 -37.83
N GLU A 475 -29.06 0.57 -38.86
CA GLU A 475 -28.15 -0.26 -39.65
C GLU A 475 -26.98 -0.80 -38.81
N VAL A 476 -26.28 0.05 -38.06
CA VAL A 476 -25.19 -0.41 -37.16
C VAL A 476 -25.69 -1.40 -36.11
N GLN A 477 -26.90 -1.18 -35.56
CA GLN A 477 -27.52 -2.10 -34.61
C GLN A 477 -27.94 -3.43 -35.27
N SER A 478 -28.42 -3.40 -36.52
CA SER A 478 -28.80 -4.61 -37.26
C SER A 478 -27.56 -5.45 -37.57
N VAL A 479 -26.44 -4.83 -37.96
CA VAL A 479 -25.15 -5.51 -38.16
C VAL A 479 -24.65 -6.15 -36.87
N LYS A 480 -24.68 -5.44 -35.73
CA LYS A 480 -24.30 -6.02 -34.43
C LYS A 480 -25.19 -7.21 -34.02
N LYS A 481 -26.50 -7.12 -34.28
CA LYS A 481 -27.43 -8.23 -34.03
C LYS A 481 -27.13 -9.43 -34.93
N MET A 482 -26.85 -9.20 -36.22
CA MET A 482 -26.42 -10.25 -37.15
C MET A 482 -25.14 -10.93 -36.66
N GLN A 483 -24.14 -10.17 -36.20
CA GLN A 483 -22.92 -10.71 -35.61
C GLN A 483 -23.20 -11.56 -34.35
N GLU A 484 -24.07 -11.11 -33.45
CA GLU A 484 -24.45 -11.90 -32.27
C GLU A 484 -25.15 -13.22 -32.63
N ILE A 485 -25.89 -13.24 -33.74
CA ILE A 485 -26.56 -14.44 -34.25
C ILE A 485 -25.56 -15.41 -34.89
N MET A 486 -24.56 -14.90 -35.64
CA MET A 486 -23.53 -15.71 -36.30
C MET A 486 -22.50 -16.33 -35.33
N MET A 487 -22.41 -15.83 -34.09
CA MET A 487 -21.48 -16.35 -33.09
C MET A 487 -21.79 -17.80 -32.65
N PRO A 488 -20.81 -18.72 -32.65
CA PRO A 488 -21.01 -20.09 -32.17
C PRO A 488 -21.51 -20.15 -30.72
N LYS A 489 -22.41 -21.10 -30.42
CA LYS A 489 -23.04 -21.25 -29.08
C LYS A 489 -22.03 -21.32 -27.91
N LYS A 490 -20.85 -21.93 -28.12
CA LYS A 490 -19.78 -22.04 -27.11
C LYS A 490 -19.29 -20.66 -26.61
N HIS A 491 -19.19 -19.68 -27.50
CA HIS A 491 -18.68 -18.34 -27.17
C HIS A 491 -19.76 -17.35 -26.74
N LYS A 492 -21.04 -17.65 -27.06
CA LYS A 492 -22.19 -16.78 -26.75
C LYS A 492 -22.32 -16.45 -25.26
N ARG A 493 -22.03 -17.39 -24.35
CA ARG A 493 -22.10 -17.16 -22.89
C ARG A 493 -21.02 -16.19 -22.40
N VAL A 494 -19.80 -16.29 -22.93
CA VAL A 494 -18.68 -15.42 -22.57
C VAL A 494 -18.94 -14.01 -23.10
N TYR A 495 -19.37 -13.88 -24.36
CA TYR A 495 -19.75 -12.60 -24.96
C TYR A 495 -20.89 -11.90 -24.18
N LYS A 496 -21.92 -12.63 -23.77
CA LYS A 496 -22.99 -12.08 -22.91
C LYS A 496 -22.48 -11.59 -21.55
N LYS A 497 -21.56 -12.31 -20.91
CA LYS A 497 -20.94 -11.85 -19.65
C LYS A 497 -20.09 -10.58 -19.86
N MET A 498 -19.33 -10.52 -20.96
CA MET A 498 -18.52 -9.34 -21.31
C MET A 498 -19.39 -8.12 -21.60
N THR A 499 -20.39 -8.27 -22.46
CA THR A 499 -21.33 -7.18 -22.79
C THR A 499 -22.14 -6.71 -21.58
N PHE A 500 -22.53 -7.62 -20.68
CA PHE A 500 -23.14 -7.25 -19.40
C PHE A 500 -22.18 -6.46 -18.51
N GLY A 501 -20.91 -6.88 -18.42
CA GLY A 501 -19.87 -6.15 -17.71
C GLY A 501 -19.65 -4.74 -18.25
N ILE A 502 -19.56 -4.58 -19.57
CA ILE A 502 -19.42 -3.28 -20.24
C ILE A 502 -20.65 -2.40 -19.97
N LYS A 503 -21.87 -2.90 -20.19
CA LYS A 503 -23.12 -2.17 -19.92
C LYS A 503 -23.25 -1.76 -18.45
N ARG A 504 -22.79 -2.60 -17.52
CA ARG A 504 -22.79 -2.28 -16.09
C ARG A 504 -21.83 -1.12 -15.80
N LYS A 505 -20.60 -1.17 -16.32
CA LYS A 505 -19.63 -0.07 -16.20
C LYS A 505 -20.15 1.22 -16.81
N GLU A 506 -20.69 1.19 -18.03
CA GLU A 506 -21.29 2.36 -18.69
C GLU A 506 -22.41 2.99 -17.83
N LYS A 507 -23.25 2.17 -17.18
CA LYS A 507 -24.28 2.67 -16.25
C LYS A 507 -23.67 3.31 -15.01
N GLU A 508 -22.62 2.73 -14.45
CA GLU A 508 -21.90 3.29 -13.30
C GLU A 508 -21.24 4.63 -13.66
N VAL A 509 -20.57 4.72 -14.82
CA VAL A 509 -19.98 5.98 -15.35
C VAL A 509 -21.05 7.04 -15.56
N LYS A 510 -22.17 6.71 -16.22
CA LYS A 510 -23.29 7.65 -16.39
C LYS A 510 -23.83 8.17 -15.05
N LYS A 511 -23.95 7.31 -14.03
CA LYS A 511 -24.34 7.73 -12.68
C LYS A 511 -23.34 8.70 -12.06
N LEU A 512 -22.03 8.47 -12.25
CA LEU A 512 -20.98 9.35 -11.74
C LEU A 512 -20.99 10.72 -12.44
N VAL A 513 -21.13 10.75 -13.77
CA VAL A 513 -21.26 12.00 -14.55
C VAL A 513 -22.47 12.81 -14.07
N VAL A 514 -23.64 12.16 -13.91
CA VAL A 514 -24.84 12.84 -13.39
C VAL A 514 -24.63 13.34 -11.97
N LYS A 515 -23.97 12.56 -11.10
CA LYS A 515 -23.66 12.98 -9.73
C LYS A 515 -22.70 14.18 -9.71
N LYS A 516 -21.71 14.22 -10.60
CA LYS A 516 -20.78 15.34 -10.76
C LYS A 516 -21.51 16.61 -11.17
N LYS A 517 -22.34 16.54 -12.23
CA LYS A 517 -23.16 17.67 -12.69
C LYS A 517 -24.04 18.23 -11.56
N LYS A 518 -24.71 17.37 -10.80
CA LYS A 518 -25.49 17.78 -9.61
C LYS A 518 -24.64 18.47 -8.55
N LEU A 519 -23.42 17.99 -8.30
CA LEU A 519 -22.50 18.62 -7.33
C LEU A 519 -22.01 19.98 -7.84
N GLU A 520 -21.72 20.12 -9.12
CA GLU A 520 -21.34 21.39 -9.75
C GLU A 520 -22.50 22.40 -9.63
N GLU A 521 -23.73 21.99 -9.94
CA GLU A 521 -24.95 22.80 -9.77
C GLU A 521 -25.17 23.24 -8.31
N THR A 522 -24.89 22.40 -7.32
CA THR A 522 -25.01 22.76 -5.91
C THR A 522 -23.88 23.64 -5.38
N ASN A 523 -22.74 23.73 -6.07
CA ASN A 523 -21.65 24.64 -5.67
C ASN A 523 -21.76 26.01 -6.35
N THR A 524 -22.51 26.11 -7.45
CA THR A 524 -22.80 27.37 -8.13
C THR A 524 -23.96 28.14 -7.53
N ASN A 525 -24.81 27.47 -6.74
CA ASN A 525 -25.85 28.07 -5.91
C ASN A 525 -25.37 28.18 -4.47
#